data_AF-A0A0F9PDQ9-F1
#
_entry.id   AF-A0A0F9PDQ9-F1
#
_cell.length_a   1.000
_cell.length_b   1.000
_cell.length_c   1.000
_cell.angle_alpha   90.00
_cell.angle_beta   90.00
_cell.angle_gamma   90.00
#
_symmetry.space_group_name_H-M   'P 1'
#
loop_
_entity.id
_entity.type
_entity.pdbx_description
1 polymer ?
#
loop_
_entity_poly.entity_id
_entity_poly.type
_entity_poly.pdbx_seq_one_letter_code
_entity_poly.pdbx_strand_id
1 'polypeptide(L)' 'MAIENPLTDADLVSINTAIAQADDAKQLIEKARIAGIDVSSFTKRTEDAKAQLLRIKQVFFPGQ' A
#
# COMPACT_ATOMS: atom_id res chain seq x y z
N MET A 1 -16.84 -20.11 17.04
CA MET A 1 -15.81 -19.25 17.63
C MET A 1 -15.64 -18.07 16.69
N ALA A 2 -15.91 -16.84 17.15
CA ALA A 2 -15.55 -15.67 16.37
C ALA A 2 -14.02 -15.63 16.32
N ILE A 3 -13.44 -15.61 15.13
CA ILE A 3 -12.01 -15.37 14.97
C ILE A 3 -11.85 -13.90 15.32
N GLU A 4 -11.35 -13.60 16.52
CA GLU A 4 -10.98 -12.24 16.89
C GLU A 4 -9.99 -11.72 15.84
N ASN A 5 -10.26 -10.52 15.32
CA ASN A 5 -9.38 -9.90 14.34
C ASN A 5 -7.97 -9.81 14.94
N PRO A 6 -6.94 -10.43 14.33
CA PRO A 6 -5.59 -10.39 14.88
C PRO A 6 -4.92 -9.02 14.71
N LEU A 7 -5.51 -8.12 13.92
CA LEU A 7 -5.00 -6.78 13.71
C LEU A 7 -5.75 -5.76 14.57
N THR A 8 -4.99 -4.82 15.12
CA THR A 8 -5.47 -3.75 16.00
C THR A 8 -5.62 -2.43 15.26
N ASP A 9 -6.21 -1.43 15.90
CA ASP A 9 -6.31 -0.08 15.33
C ASP A 9 -4.92 0.54 15.02
N ALA A 10 -3.89 0.19 15.78
CA ALA A 10 -2.51 0.62 15.50
C ALA A 10 -1.97 0.02 14.20
N ASP A 11 -2.37 -1.22 13.88
CA ASP A 11 -2.04 -1.86 12.61
C ASP A 11 -2.79 -1.21 11.45
N LEU A 12 -4.06 -0.82 11.66
CA LEU A 12 -4.82 -0.07 10.65
C LEU A 12 -4.16 1.28 10.33
N VAL A 13 -3.71 2.02 11.35
CA VAL A 13 -2.94 3.27 11.15
C VAL A 13 -1.69 2.99 10.33
N SER A 14 -0.94 1.96 10.68
CA SER A 14 0.29 1.57 9.97
C SER A 14 0.02 1.17 8.52
N ILE A 15 -1.06 0.42 8.25
CA ILE A 15 -1.48 0.04 6.90
C ILE A 15 -1.86 1.28 6.09
N ASN A 16 -2.65 2.20 6.65
CA ASN A 16 -3.02 3.44 5.98
C ASN A 16 -1.79 4.31 5.68
N THR A 17 -0.84 4.41 6.60
CA THR A 17 0.44 5.12 6.38
C THR A 17 1.24 4.47 5.25
N ALA A 18 1.35 3.14 5.23
CA ALA A 18 2.06 2.42 4.17
C ALA A 18 1.39 2.60 2.79
N ILE A 19 0.06 2.65 2.74
CA ILE A 19 -0.69 2.97 1.51
C ILE A 19 -0.38 4.39 1.04
N ALA A 20 -0.37 5.37 1.94
CA ALA A 20 -0.02 6.76 1.60
C ALA A 20 1.42 6.88 1.08
N GLN A 21 2.38 6.19 1.73
CA GLN A 21 3.77 6.14 1.27
C GLN A 21 3.90 5.50 -0.12
N ALA A 22 3.09 4.48 -0.43
CA ALA A 22 3.06 3.90 -1.77
C ALA A 22 2.57 4.92 -2.82
N ASP A 23 1.64 5.79 -2.48
CA ASP A 23 1.19 6.87 -3.36
C ASP A 23 2.24 7.97 -3.54
N ASP A 24 2.96 8.33 -2.49
CA ASP A 24 4.10 9.25 -2.59
C ASP A 24 5.21 8.65 -3.46
N ALA A 25 5.49 7.35 -3.30
CA ALA A 25 6.46 6.63 -4.12
C ALA A 25 6.06 6.65 -5.61
N LYS A 26 4.77 6.54 -5.95
CA LYS A 26 4.31 6.69 -7.34
C LYS A 26 4.65 8.05 -7.93
N GLN A 27 4.54 9.13 -7.15
CA GLN A 27 4.92 10.46 -7.63
C GLN A 27 6.42 10.56 -7.93
N LEU A 28 7.26 9.94 -7.09
CA LEU A 28 8.70 9.91 -7.30
C LEU A 28 9.09 9.04 -8.50
N ILE A 29 8.45 7.88 -8.65
CA ILE A 29 8.59 6.98 -9.81
C ILE A 29 8.25 7.74 -11.10
N GLU A 30 7.16 8.51 -11.11
CA GLU A 30 6.77 9.29 -12.29
C GLU A 30 7.80 10.36 -12.66
N LYS A 31 8.35 11.07 -11.66
CA LYS A 31 9.45 12.02 -11.89
C LYS A 31 10.69 11.33 -12.47
N ALA A 32 11.06 10.17 -11.94
CA ALA A 32 12.18 9.39 -12.44
C ALA A 32 11.94 8.86 -13.88
N ARG A 33 10.72 8.43 -14.18
CA ARG A 33 10.30 8.03 -15.52
C ARG A 33 10.46 9.17 -16.53
N ILE A 34 10.01 10.38 -16.17
CA ILE A 34 10.17 11.58 -17.00
C ILE A 34 11.66 11.91 -17.22
N ALA A 35 12.51 11.67 -16.22
CA ALA A 35 13.96 11.82 -16.33
C ALA A 35 14.65 10.73 -17.18
N GLY A 36 13.89 9.78 -17.75
CA GLY A 36 14.43 8.71 -18.59
C GLY A 36 15.00 7.53 -17.82
N ILE A 37 14.75 7.44 -16.51
CA ILE A 37 15.15 6.28 -15.70
C ILE A 37 14.13 5.15 -15.92
N ASP A 38 14.61 3.94 -16.19
CA ASP A 38 13.73 2.76 -16.21
C ASP A 38 13.30 2.42 -14.78
N VAL A 39 12.02 2.70 -14.52
CA VAL A 39 11.36 2.47 -13.24
C VAL A 39 10.28 1.40 -13.31
N SER A 40 10.19 0.65 -14.41
CA SER A 40 9.13 -0.35 -14.65
C SER A 40 8.98 -1.35 -13.51
N SER A 41 10.11 -1.84 -12.99
CA SER A 41 10.14 -2.78 -11.85
C SER A 41 9.67 -2.14 -10.53
N PHE A 42 9.95 -0.85 -10.31
CA PHE A 42 9.51 -0.12 -9.13
C PHE A 42 8.02 0.18 -9.19
N THR A 43 7.51 0.61 -10.35
CA THR A 43 6.07 0.82 -10.58
C THR A 43 5.28 -0.42 -10.22
N LYS A 44 5.67 -1.57 -10.79
CA LYS A 44 4.97 -2.84 -10.55
C LYS A 44 5.00 -3.23 -9.07
N ARG A 45 6.15 -3.16 -8.41
CA ARG A 45 6.29 -3.51 -6.99
C ARG A 45 5.44 -2.61 -6.09
N THR A 46 5.43 -1.30 -6.34
CA THR A 46 4.63 -0.35 -5.57
C THR A 46 3.13 -0.59 -5.77
N GLU A 47 2.71 -0.95 -6.98
CA GLU A 47 1.31 -1.30 -7.26
C GLU A 47 0.88 -2.60 -6.59
N ASP A 48 1.70 -3.65 -6.71
CA ASP A 48 1.45 -4.95 -6.08
C ASP A 48 1.37 -4.79 -4.55
N ALA A 49 2.30 -4.05 -3.94
CA ALA A 49 2.31 -3.78 -2.51
C ALA A 49 1.05 -3.01 -2.05
N LYS A 50 0.66 -1.95 -2.78
CA LYS A 50 -0.56 -1.19 -2.47
C LYS A 50 -1.80 -2.08 -2.56
N ALA A 51 -1.90 -2.90 -3.61
CA ALA A 51 -3.04 -3.81 -3.80
C ALA A 51 -3.14 -4.84 -2.66
N GLN A 52 -2.00 -5.38 -2.21
CA GLN A 52 -1.96 -6.30 -1.07
C GLN A 52 -2.39 -5.61 0.23
N LEU A 53 -1.88 -4.40 0.51
CA LEU A 53 -2.25 -3.64 1.71
C LEU A 53 -3.74 -3.28 1.72
N LEU A 54 -4.31 -2.88 0.58
CA LEU A 54 -5.74 -2.61 0.45
C LEU A 54 -6.58 -3.88 0.72
N ARG A 55 -6.13 -5.04 0.24
CA ARG A 55 -6.79 -6.31 0.49
C ARG A 55 -6.75 -6.70 1.97
N ILE A 56 -5.60 -6.52 2.62
CA ILE A 56 -5.45 -6.74 4.07
C ILE A 56 -6.41 -5.81 4.82
N LYS A 57 -6.41 -4.52 4.49
CA LYS A 57 -7.33 -3.54 5.07
C LYS A 57 -8.79 -3.97 4.91
N GLN A 58 -9.21 -4.36 3.71
CA GLN A 58 -10.59 -4.77 3.44
C GLN A 58 -11.01 -6.03 4.21
N VAL A 59 -10.11 -7.00 4.40
CA VAL A 59 -10.40 -8.26 5.07
C VAL A 59 -10.50 -8.08 6.59
N PHE A 60 -9.56 -7.34 7.18
CA PHE A 60 -9.47 -7.21 8.63
C PHE A 60 -10.20 -5.98 9.18
N PHE A 61 -10.36 -4.92 8.37
CA PHE A 61 -11.04 -3.67 8.75
C PHE A 61 -12.14 -3.30 7.74
N PRO A 62 -13.18 -4.15 7.57
CA PRO A 62 -14.23 -3.89 6.60
C PRO A 62 -15.00 -2.61 6.94
N GLY A 63 -15.12 -1.70 5.96
CA GLY A 63 -15.86 -0.44 6.09
C GLY A 63 -15.06 0.71 6.71
N GLN A 64 -13.78 0.50 7.02
CA GLN A 64 -12.83 1.54 7.45
C GLN A 64 -11.79 1.85 6.36
#